data_AF-X1JAK5-F1
#
_entry.id   AF-X1JAK5-F1
#
_cell.length_a   1.000
_cell.length_b   1.000
_cell.length_c   1.000
_cell.angle_alpha   90.00
_cell.angle_beta   90.00
_cell.angle_gamma   90.00
#
_symmetry.space_group_name_H-M   'P 1'
#
loop_
_entity.id
_entity.type
_entity.pdbx_description
1 polymer ?
#
loop_
_entity_poly.entity_id
_entity_poly.type
_entity_poly.pdbx_seq_one_letter_code
_entity_poly.pdbx_strand_id
1 'polypeptide(L)'
;MVFQSYALYPHMTSRDNISLPLKIRKVPKEEIRERVHNVAELLKIEELLARKPTQLSGGQQQRVALARALVREPTVFLMDEPLSNLD
;
A
#
# COMPACT_ATOMS: atom_id res chain seq x y z
N MET A 1 0.41 -7.71 8.99
CA MET A 1 1.85 -7.98 9.09
C MET A 1 2.53 -7.25 7.95
N VAL A 2 3.42 -6.32 8.28
CA VAL A 2 4.31 -5.63 7.33
C VAL A 2 5.68 -6.30 7.44
N PHE A 3 6.33 -6.62 6.31
CA PHE A 3 7.59 -7.36 6.27
C PHE A 3 8.78 -6.41 6.00
N GLN A 4 9.99 -6.76 6.47
CA GLN A 4 11.25 -6.08 6.17
C GLN A 4 11.58 -6.03 4.67
N SER A 5 11.22 -7.06 3.91
CA SER A 5 11.13 -6.96 2.45
C SER A 5 9.71 -6.50 2.12
N TYR A 6 9.55 -5.33 1.49
CA TYR A 6 8.24 -4.69 1.27
C TYR A 6 7.21 -5.57 0.56
N ALA A 7 7.65 -6.71 -0.01
CA ALA A 7 6.84 -7.77 -0.60
C ALA A 7 5.78 -7.22 -1.57
N LEU A 8 6.13 -6.14 -2.27
CA LEU A 8 5.28 -5.55 -3.30
C LEU A 8 5.30 -6.46 -4.52
N TYR A 9 4.14 -6.61 -5.16
CA TYR A 9 4.03 -7.34 -6.41
C TYR A 9 4.70 -6.50 -7.53
N PRO A 10 5.82 -6.95 -8.12
CA PRO A 10 6.66 -6.10 -8.99
C PRO A 10 6.00 -5.78 -10.34
N HIS A 11 5.05 -6.61 -10.76
CA HIS A 11 4.29 -6.46 -12.00
C HIS A 11 3.04 -5.57 -11.84
N MET A 12 2.66 -5.23 -10.61
CA MET A 12 1.49 -4.43 -10.28
C MET A 12 1.88 -2.97 -10.00
N THR A 13 0.98 -2.03 -10.30
CA THR A 13 1.15 -0.63 -9.87
C THR A 13 1.00 -0.49 -8.35
N SER A 14 1.38 0.65 -7.78
CA SER A 14 1.12 0.96 -6.36
C SER A 14 -0.37 0.87 -6.05
N ARG A 15 -1.24 1.38 -6.93
CA ARG A 15 -2.71 1.27 -6.80
C ARG A 15 -3.16 -0.19 -6.77
N ASP A 16 -2.61 -1.03 -7.64
CA ASP A 16 -2.95 -2.45 -7.68
C ASP A 16 -2.46 -3.20 -6.44
N ASN A 17 -1.24 -2.89 -5.98
CA ASN A 17 -0.70 -3.42 -4.74
C ASN A 17 -1.61 -3.10 -3.55
N ILE A 18 -2.03 -1.84 -3.41
CA ILE A 18 -2.90 -1.39 -2.31
C ILE A 18 -4.30 -2.00 -2.44
N SER A 19 -4.88 -2.05 -3.64
CA SER A 19 -6.26 -2.55 -3.83
C SER A 19 -6.39 -4.07 -3.76
N LEU A 20 -5.32 -4.84 -3.97
CA LEU A 20 -5.37 -6.30 -4.07
C LEU A 20 -6.07 -6.99 -2.87
N PRO A 21 -5.79 -6.66 -1.60
CA PRO A 21 -6.47 -7.29 -0.47
C PRO A 21 -7.99 -7.05 -0.45
N LEU A 22 -8.45 -5.90 -0.93
CA LEU A 22 -9.88 -5.58 -1.03
C LEU A 22 -10.53 -6.31 -2.21
N LYS A 23 -9.83 -6.41 -3.35
CA LYS A 23 -10.28 -7.21 -4.51
C LYS A 23 -10.48 -8.67 -4.13
N ILE A 24 -9.55 -9.26 -3.36
CA ILE A 24 -9.66 -10.64 -2.83
C ILE A 24 -10.90 -10.81 -1.95
N ARG A 25 -11.23 -9.78 -1.14
CA ARG A 25 -12.44 -9.74 -0.31
C ARG A 25 -13.73 -9.39 -1.06
N LYS A 26 -13.67 -9.21 -2.38
CA LYS A 26 -14.81 -8.85 -3.24
C LYS A 26 -15.50 -7.53 -2.83
N VAL A 27 -14.75 -6.58 -2.28
CA VAL A 27 -15.25 -5.24 -1.95
C VAL A 27 -15.69 -4.53 -3.25
N PRO A 28 -16.81 -3.78 -3.25
CA PRO A 28 -17.26 -3.01 -4.41
C PRO A 28 -16.19 -2.07 -4.98
N LYS A 29 -16.15 -1.91 -6.32
CA LYS A 29 -15.11 -1.13 -7.00
C LYS A 29 -15.03 0.33 -6.53
N GLU A 30 -16.16 0.99 -6.29
CA GLU A 30 -16.17 2.39 -5.82
C GLU A 30 -15.59 2.50 -4.41
N GLU A 31 -15.95 1.58 -3.51
CA GLU A 31 -15.41 1.55 -2.16
C GLU A 31 -13.90 1.25 -2.15
N ILE A 32 -13.41 0.38 -3.05
CA ILE A 32 -11.98 0.19 -3.26
C ILE A 32 -11.32 1.50 -3.69
N ARG A 33 -11.92 2.23 -4.63
CA ARG A 33 -11.37 3.48 -5.15
C ARG A 33 -11.22 4.52 -4.05
N GLU A 34 -12.26 4.67 -3.23
CA GLU A 34 -12.28 5.58 -2.09
C GLU A 34 -11.23 5.21 -1.04
N ARG A 35 -11.23 3.96 -0.54
CA ARG A 35 -10.26 3.51 0.47
C ARG A 35 -8.82 3.64 0.00
N VAL A 36 -8.53 3.30 -1.26
CA VAL A 36 -7.18 3.46 -1.84
C VAL A 36 -6.78 4.93 -1.90
N HIS A 37 -7.70 5.82 -2.27
CA HIS A 37 -7.43 7.26 -2.32
C HIS A 37 -7.14 7.83 -0.92
N ASN A 38 -7.99 7.53 0.06
CA ASN A 38 -7.84 8.02 1.44
C ASN A 38 -6.51 7.58 2.05
N VAL A 39 -6.11 6.33 1.86
CA VAL A 39 -4.82 5.82 2.38
C VAL A 39 -3.63 6.38 1.59
N ALA A 40 -3.79 6.63 0.29
CA ALA A 40 -2.74 7.25 -0.51
C ALA A 40 -2.48 8.70 -0.07
N GLU A 41 -3.53 9.45 0.23
CA GLU A 41 -3.46 10.82 0.78
C GLU A 41 -2.80 10.84 2.16
N LEU A 42 -3.25 9.97 3.06
CA LEU A 42 -2.67 9.85 4.40
C LEU A 42 -1.14 9.63 4.38
N LEU A 43 -0.66 8.88 3.39
CA LEU A 43 0.76 8.52 3.26
C LEU A 43 1.53 9.38 2.24
N LYS A 44 0.88 10.37 1.62
CA LYS A 44 1.47 11.26 0.60
C LYS A 44 2.09 10.48 -0.57
N ILE A 45 1.32 9.55 -1.15
CA ILE A 45 1.74 8.67 -2.25
C ILE A 45 0.79 8.69 -3.46
N GLU A 46 -0.10 9.68 -3.57
CA GLU A 46 -1.11 9.81 -4.63
C GLU A 46 -0.46 9.84 -6.02
N GLU A 47 0.63 10.61 -6.16
CA GLU A 47 1.41 10.71 -7.40
C GLU A 47 2.14 9.41 -7.78
N LEU A 48 2.23 8.47 -6.83
CA LEU A 48 2.90 7.18 -7.01
C LEU A 48 1.93 6.07 -7.42
N LEU A 49 0.62 6.33 -7.41
CA LEU A 49 -0.43 5.31 -7.63
C LEU A 49 -0.30 4.58 -8.97
N ALA A 50 0.17 5.27 -10.02
CA ALA A 50 0.36 4.69 -11.35
C ALA A 50 1.74 4.04 -11.55
N ARG A 51 2.68 4.21 -10.61
CA ARG A 51 4.05 3.68 -10.73
C ARG A 51 4.13 2.22 -10.28
N LYS A 52 5.04 1.45 -10.86
CA LYS A 52 5.42 0.10 -10.40
C LYS A 52 6.52 0.20 -9.34
N PRO A 53 6.69 -0.82 -8.48
CA PRO A 53 7.71 -0.83 -7.42
C PRO A 53 9.13 -0.48 -7.90
N THR A 54 9.52 -0.92 -9.10
CA THR A 54 10.84 -0.63 -9.69
C THR A 54 11.10 0.85 -9.98
N GLN A 55 10.05 1.69 -9.98
CA GLN A 55 10.12 3.13 -10.22
C GLN A 55 10.06 3.95 -8.92
N LEU A 56 10.09 3.27 -7.76
CA LEU A 56 9.94 3.87 -6.44
C LEU A 56 11.26 3.77 -5.66
N SER A 57 11.58 4.83 -4.91
CA SER A 57 12.65 4.77 -3.90
C SER A 57 12.30 3.79 -2.77
N GLY A 58 13.28 3.41 -1.94
CA GLY A 58 13.06 2.53 -0.79
C GLY A 58 11.96 3.03 0.15
N GLY A 59 12.01 4.30 0.58
CA GLY A 59 10.98 4.89 1.44
C GLY A 59 9.62 5.03 0.76
N GLN A 60 9.57 5.22 -0.57
CA GLN A 60 8.31 5.18 -1.32
C GLN A 60 7.71 3.76 -1.35
N GLN A 61 8.53 2.73 -1.55
CA GLN A 61 8.09 1.34 -1.48
C GLN A 61 7.58 0.98 -0.08
N GLN A 62 8.25 1.46 0.99
CA GLN A 62 7.80 1.28 2.36
C GLN A 62 6.42 1.89 2.60
N ARG A 63 6.20 3.12 2.15
CA ARG A 63 4.88 3.78 2.23
C ARG A 63 3.80 3.04 1.44
N VAL A 64 4.11 2.54 0.25
CA VAL A 64 3.15 1.73 -0.53
C VAL A 64 2.84 0.39 0.18
N ALA A 65 3.82 -0.24 0.82
CA ALA A 65 3.60 -1.45 1.61
C ALA A 65 2.75 -1.19 2.85
N LEU A 66 2.98 -0.07 3.53
CA LEU A 66 2.16 0.41 4.64
C LEU A 66 0.73 0.70 4.19
N ALA A 67 0.55 1.38 3.05
CA ALA A 67 -0.75 1.66 2.46
C ALA A 67 -1.55 0.37 2.21
N ARG A 68 -0.90 -0.65 1.64
CA ARG A 68 -1.50 -1.98 1.41
C ARG A 68 -1.91 -2.68 2.71
N ALA A 69 -1.21 -2.42 3.82
CA ALA A 69 -1.60 -2.95 5.12
C ALA A 69 -2.80 -2.18 5.72
N LEU A 70 -2.75 -0.83 5.67
CA LEU A 70 -3.75 0.06 6.27
C LEU A 70 -5.13 -0.05 5.59
N VAL A 71 -5.16 -0.20 4.27
CA VAL A 71 -6.40 -0.25 3.47
C VAL A 71 -7.37 -1.38 3.90
N ARG A 72 -6.88 -2.39 4.64
CA ARG A 72 -7.67 -3.54 5.11
C ARG A 72 -8.46 -3.29 6.38
N GLU A 73 -8.21 -2.19 7.09
CA GLU A 73 -8.79 -1.86 8.41
C GLU A 73 -8.84 -3.07 9.37
N PRO A 74 -7.71 -3.77 9.61
CA PRO A 74 -7.69 -4.87 10.56
C PRO A 74 -7.89 -4.35 11.99
N THR A 75 -8.46 -5.21 12.85
CA THR A 75 -8.60 -4.93 14.29
C THR A 75 -7.25 -4.83 15.01
N VAL A 76 -6.19 -5.45 14.48
CA VAL A 76 -4.83 -5.42 15.03
C VAL A 76 -3.81 -5.32 13.90
N PHE A 77 -2.81 -4.44 14.08
CA PHE A 77 -1.64 -4.36 13.22
C PHE A 77 -0.42 -4.97 13.92
N LEU A 78 0.24 -5.94 13.29
CA LEU A 78 1.63 -6.29 13.57
C LEU A 78 2.52 -5.61 12.53
N MET A 79 3.49 -4.83 13.00
CA MET A 79 4.46 -4.12 12.18
C MET A 79 5.86 -4.44 12.69
N ASP A 80 6.75 -4.82 11.78
CA ASP A 80 8.17 -5.06 12.05
C ASP A 80 8.97 -3.95 11.34
N GLU A 81 9.60 -3.07 12.12
CA GLU A 81 10.35 -1.89 11.66
C GLU A 81 9.68 -1.06 10.53
N PRO A 82 8.41 -0.62 10.69
CA PRO A 82 7.63 -0.03 9.59
C PRO A 82 8.13 1.35 9.12
N LEU A 83 9.06 1.98 9.83
CA LEU A 83 9.56 3.34 9.57
C LEU A 83 11.07 3.39 9.34
N SER A 84 11.77 2.26 9.24
CA SER A 84 13.24 2.22 9.18
C SER A 84 13.89 2.89 7.96
N ASN A 85 13.14 3.10 6.87
CA ASN A 85 13.63 3.72 5.63
C ASN A 85 12.81 4.97 5.26
N LEU A 86 12.16 5.59 6.25
CA LEU A 86 11.52 6.89 6.13
C LEU A 86 12.45 7.95 6.71
N ASP A 87 12.87 8.89 5.87
CA ASP A 87 13.59 10.11 6.23
C ASP A 87 12.63 11.22 6.71
#